data_AF-A0A561BKR4-F1
#
_entry.id   AF-A0A561BKR4-F1
#
_cell.length_a   1.000
_cell.length_b   1.000
_cell.length_c   1.000
_cell.angle_alpha   90.00
_cell.angle_beta   90.00
_cell.angle_gamma   90.00
#
_symmetry.space_group_name_H-M   'P 1'
#
loop_
_entity.id
_entity.type
_entity.pdbx_description
1 polymer ?
#
loop_
_entity_poly.entity_id
_entity_poly.type
_entity_poly.pdbx_seq_one_letter_code
_entity_poly.pdbx_strand_id
1 'polypeptide(L)'
;MIPIGPAVPRDSAEYAWVASVVRAVEKVSGTPSRWNGELYEEPRENKAGRALDDGGMTVSVKDTLRPAAQAYTAGRPLTDDELTSARDAVLTVTHEARHLQHSLGDESAPGATPVYSPDTHAVEEGLVETWTHRHVDVVIAEIGMDRLDPRLLETESIDAYPAYTTATDELVRGTADVAGLEPGQVREHLDATDRTQRWSAAADLVIDQRFADVMPPEHRDHVRTQLVQAMRPQFADLVGVELREDVTDVSKTIAAHQIAQRTTTALSTTAAGIEDHYRDWYREQALTQQSQAAGSAAAGSSPAVEGAAAVESSAAFESSAAFESSAAVGSSAAVEGSGVGGDRQSGPQGDADVEHLRKFLGGRGQPGQATSYQSSDSAAPDNVRPLRPSRGMGME
;
A
#
# COMPACT_ATOMS: atom_id res chain seq x y z
N MET A 1 -8.90 -6.09 -25.58
CA MET A 1 -10.11 -6.79 -25.09
C MET A 1 -9.64 -8.08 -24.44
N ILE A 2 -10.00 -8.30 -23.17
CA ILE A 2 -9.67 -9.55 -22.47
C ILE A 2 -10.55 -10.66 -23.08
N PRO A 3 -9.99 -11.79 -23.53
CA PRO A 3 -10.80 -12.91 -24.01
C PRO A 3 -11.69 -13.42 -22.87
N ILE A 4 -12.98 -13.59 -23.17
CA ILE A 4 -13.98 -14.20 -22.30
C ILE A 4 -14.45 -15.51 -22.95
N GLY A 5 -14.63 -16.56 -22.14
CA GLY A 5 -15.16 -17.83 -22.61
C GLY A 5 -16.68 -17.82 -22.76
N PRO A 6 -17.29 -18.97 -23.07
CA PRO A 6 -18.74 -19.14 -23.05
C PRO A 6 -19.35 -18.76 -21.69
N ALA A 7 -20.57 -18.22 -21.70
CA ALA A 7 -21.31 -17.96 -20.48
C ALA A 7 -21.74 -19.27 -19.80
N VAL A 8 -21.60 -19.34 -18.47
CA VAL A 8 -22.13 -20.45 -17.67
C VAL A 8 -23.63 -20.22 -17.46
N PRO A 9 -24.52 -21.17 -17.80
CA PRO A 9 -25.96 -20.97 -17.69
C PRO A 9 -26.40 -20.68 -16.25
N ARG A 10 -27.23 -19.64 -16.06
CA ARG A 10 -27.68 -19.19 -14.73
C ARG A 10 -28.54 -20.22 -13.98
N ASP A 11 -29.12 -21.17 -14.69
CA ASP A 11 -29.91 -22.28 -14.16
C ASP A 11 -29.09 -23.56 -13.92
N SER A 12 -27.76 -23.52 -14.14
CA SER A 12 -26.88 -24.66 -13.92
C SER A 12 -26.46 -24.81 -12.43
N ALA A 13 -26.05 -26.02 -12.07
CA ALA A 13 -25.55 -26.31 -10.73
C ALA A 13 -24.22 -25.59 -10.45
N GLU A 14 -23.36 -25.46 -11.46
CA GLU A 14 -22.08 -24.75 -11.41
C GLU A 14 -22.29 -23.27 -11.09
N TYR A 15 -23.23 -22.61 -11.77
CA TYR A 15 -23.57 -21.22 -11.47
C TYR A 15 -24.11 -21.07 -10.05
N ALA A 16 -25.03 -21.94 -9.63
CA ALA A 16 -25.60 -21.91 -8.29
C ALA A 16 -24.53 -22.10 -7.20
N TRP A 17 -23.54 -22.96 -7.45
CA TRP A 17 -22.40 -23.18 -6.57
C TRP A 17 -21.50 -21.94 -6.48
N VAL A 18 -21.06 -21.35 -7.61
CA VAL A 18 -20.27 -20.10 -7.60
C VAL A 18 -21.02 -18.99 -6.86
N ALA A 19 -22.31 -18.83 -7.14
CA ALA A 19 -23.14 -17.85 -6.47
C ALA A 19 -23.25 -18.09 -4.95
N SER A 20 -23.19 -19.35 -4.50
CA SER A 20 -23.17 -19.68 -3.07
C SER A 20 -21.86 -19.29 -2.40
N VAL A 21 -20.72 -19.47 -3.08
CA VAL A 21 -19.41 -19.04 -2.58
C VAL A 21 -19.35 -17.51 -2.49
N VAL A 22 -19.82 -16.79 -3.51
CA VAL A 22 -19.86 -15.31 -3.48
C VAL A 22 -20.69 -14.81 -2.28
N ARG A 23 -21.88 -15.37 -2.05
CA ARG A 23 -22.73 -15.01 -0.89
C ARG A 23 -22.05 -15.34 0.44
N ALA A 24 -21.34 -16.47 0.52
CA ALA A 24 -20.58 -16.84 1.71
C ALA A 24 -19.47 -15.81 1.98
N VAL A 25 -18.75 -15.38 0.94
CA VAL A 25 -17.71 -14.35 1.05
C VAL A 25 -18.28 -13.01 1.50
N GLU A 26 -19.44 -12.58 0.99
CA GLU A 26 -20.14 -11.38 1.48
C GLU A 26 -20.53 -11.49 2.97
N LYS A 27 -21.03 -12.65 3.39
CA LYS A 27 -21.41 -12.90 4.77
C LYS A 27 -20.20 -12.88 5.70
N VAL A 28 -19.09 -13.51 5.31
CA VAL A 28 -17.89 -13.64 6.13
C VAL A 28 -17.14 -12.31 6.24
N SER A 29 -17.04 -11.53 5.16
CA SER A 29 -16.37 -10.23 5.19
C SER A 29 -17.24 -9.11 5.75
N GLY A 30 -18.57 -9.24 5.67
CA GLY A 30 -19.52 -8.16 5.96
C GLY A 30 -19.61 -7.10 4.86
N THR A 31 -18.92 -7.29 3.73
CA THR A 31 -18.87 -6.35 2.60
C THR A 31 -19.64 -6.89 1.40
N PRO A 32 -20.60 -6.14 0.84
CA PRO A 32 -21.28 -6.55 -0.40
C PRO A 32 -20.31 -6.72 -1.57
N SER A 33 -20.58 -7.69 -2.45
CA SER A 33 -19.86 -7.89 -3.69
C SER A 33 -20.44 -7.01 -4.80
N ARG A 34 -19.58 -6.52 -5.69
CA ARG A 34 -19.96 -5.89 -6.96
C ARG A 34 -20.24 -6.92 -8.07
N TRP A 35 -20.26 -8.21 -7.75
CA TRP A 35 -20.54 -9.25 -8.74
C TRP A 35 -21.91 -9.02 -9.38
N ASN A 36 -21.92 -8.80 -10.70
CA ASN A 36 -23.14 -8.49 -11.46
C ASN A 36 -23.94 -9.75 -11.86
N GLY A 37 -23.49 -10.93 -11.41
CA GLY A 37 -24.08 -12.22 -11.72
C GLY A 37 -23.73 -12.76 -13.10
N GLU A 38 -22.83 -12.12 -13.85
CA GLU A 38 -22.28 -12.68 -15.08
C GLU A 38 -21.11 -13.61 -14.73
N LEU A 39 -21.20 -14.85 -15.23
CA LEU A 39 -20.20 -15.90 -15.04
C LEU A 39 -19.85 -16.52 -16.38
N TYR A 40 -18.57 -16.62 -16.66
CA TYR A 40 -18.03 -17.17 -17.90
C TYR A 40 -16.99 -18.25 -17.61
N GLU A 41 -16.75 -19.14 -18.56
CA GLU A 41 -15.60 -20.02 -18.51
C GLU A 41 -14.30 -19.21 -18.72
N GLU A 42 -13.24 -19.50 -17.98
CA GLU A 42 -11.91 -18.91 -18.21
C GLU A 42 -11.27 -19.57 -19.44
N PRO A 43 -10.99 -18.81 -20.52
CA PRO A 43 -10.47 -19.39 -21.76
C PRO A 43 -8.96 -19.68 -21.71
N ARG A 44 -8.23 -19.19 -20.70
CA ARG A 44 -6.79 -19.41 -20.59
C ARG A 44 -6.48 -20.63 -19.74
N GLU A 45 -5.74 -21.58 -20.31
CA GLU A 45 -5.39 -22.84 -19.64
C GLU A 45 -4.55 -22.68 -18.37
N ASN A 46 -3.88 -21.53 -18.19
CA ASN A 46 -3.02 -21.24 -17.05
C ASN A 46 -3.67 -20.31 -16.01
N LYS A 47 -4.99 -20.12 -16.05
CA LYS A 47 -5.73 -19.29 -15.09
C LYS A 47 -6.93 -20.06 -14.55
N ALA A 48 -7.05 -20.10 -13.23
CA ALA A 48 -8.18 -20.76 -12.56
C ALA A 48 -9.41 -19.85 -12.46
N GLY A 49 -9.22 -18.54 -12.36
CA GLY A 49 -10.31 -17.57 -12.31
C GLY A 49 -9.86 -16.15 -12.63
N ARG A 50 -10.84 -15.25 -12.70
CA ARG A 50 -10.63 -13.79 -12.77
C ARG A 50 -11.89 -13.01 -12.42
N ALA A 51 -11.76 -11.99 -11.59
CA ALA A 51 -12.71 -10.90 -11.44
C ALA A 51 -12.56 -9.88 -12.58
N LEU A 52 -13.67 -9.53 -13.24
CA LEU A 52 -13.69 -8.53 -14.32
C LEU A 52 -14.00 -7.12 -13.78
N ASP A 53 -13.55 -6.10 -14.50
CA ASP A 53 -13.77 -4.69 -14.12
C ASP A 53 -15.25 -4.30 -14.11
N ASP A 54 -16.04 -4.88 -14.99
CA ASP A 54 -17.50 -4.65 -15.07
C ASP A 54 -18.31 -5.41 -14.00
N GLY A 55 -17.63 -6.16 -13.13
CA GLY A 55 -18.24 -6.97 -12.08
C GLY A 55 -18.58 -8.40 -12.51
N GLY A 56 -18.21 -8.84 -13.72
CA GLY A 56 -18.31 -10.25 -14.09
C GLY A 56 -17.20 -11.12 -13.45
N MET A 57 -17.29 -12.43 -13.64
CA MET A 57 -16.27 -13.40 -13.21
C MET A 57 -16.02 -14.44 -14.29
N THR A 58 -14.76 -14.85 -14.50
CA THR A 58 -14.41 -16.06 -15.25
C THR A 58 -13.88 -17.13 -14.29
N VAL A 59 -14.16 -18.41 -14.57
CA VAL A 59 -13.64 -19.56 -13.80
C VAL A 59 -13.28 -20.73 -14.71
N SER A 60 -12.21 -21.46 -14.38
CA SER A 60 -11.75 -22.61 -15.15
C SER A 60 -12.71 -23.78 -14.96
N VAL A 61 -13.21 -24.33 -16.08
CA VAL A 61 -14.00 -25.56 -16.03
C VAL A 61 -13.17 -26.70 -15.47
N LYS A 62 -11.89 -26.78 -15.87
CA LYS A 62 -10.99 -27.89 -15.54
C LYS A 62 -10.54 -27.83 -14.08
N ASP A 63 -10.15 -26.67 -13.61
CA ASP A 63 -9.46 -26.51 -12.32
C ASP A 63 -10.41 -26.00 -11.20
N THR A 64 -11.62 -25.56 -11.55
CA THR A 64 -12.58 -25.02 -10.57
C THR A 64 -13.93 -25.74 -10.63
N LEU A 65 -14.67 -25.62 -11.74
CA LEU A 65 -16.06 -26.12 -11.78
C LEU A 65 -16.16 -27.64 -11.70
N ARG A 66 -15.28 -28.36 -12.41
CA ARG A 66 -15.29 -29.83 -12.41
C ARG A 66 -14.87 -30.42 -11.06
N PRO A 67 -13.78 -29.98 -10.39
CA PRO A 67 -13.47 -30.42 -9.03
C PRO A 67 -14.60 -30.18 -8.04
N ALA A 68 -15.24 -29.01 -8.10
CA ALA A 68 -16.41 -28.71 -7.26
C ALA A 68 -17.55 -29.70 -7.53
N ALA A 69 -17.95 -29.89 -8.79
CA ALA A 69 -19.01 -30.84 -9.15
C ALA A 69 -18.68 -32.28 -8.75
N GLN A 70 -17.42 -32.71 -8.88
CA GLN A 70 -16.95 -34.03 -8.48
C GLN A 70 -17.11 -34.26 -6.98
N ALA A 71 -16.80 -33.25 -6.15
CA ALA A 71 -16.97 -33.35 -4.70
C ALA A 71 -18.43 -33.66 -4.30
N TYR A 72 -19.41 -33.03 -4.95
CA TYR A 72 -20.85 -33.25 -4.66
C TYR A 72 -21.40 -34.56 -5.24
N THR A 73 -20.77 -35.12 -6.28
CA THR A 73 -21.31 -36.26 -7.03
C THR A 73 -20.55 -37.56 -6.84
N ALA A 74 -19.41 -37.55 -6.13
CA ALA A 74 -18.55 -38.72 -5.97
C ALA A 74 -19.27 -39.96 -5.39
N GLY A 75 -20.22 -39.76 -4.48
CA GLY A 75 -20.94 -40.87 -3.83
C GLY A 75 -20.07 -41.79 -2.96
N ARG A 76 -18.83 -41.36 -2.68
CA ARG A 76 -17.81 -42.02 -1.86
C ARG A 76 -16.94 -40.95 -1.18
N PRO A 77 -16.14 -41.32 -0.17
CA PRO A 77 -15.10 -40.43 0.33
C PRO A 77 -14.16 -39.97 -0.80
N LEU A 78 -13.72 -38.72 -0.72
CA LEU A 78 -12.81 -38.13 -1.70
C LEU A 78 -11.39 -38.69 -1.49
N THR A 79 -10.62 -38.82 -2.56
CA THR A 79 -9.17 -39.05 -2.45
C THR A 79 -8.47 -37.76 -2.02
N ASP A 80 -7.21 -37.86 -1.58
CA ASP A 80 -6.45 -36.68 -1.14
C ASP A 80 -6.27 -35.65 -2.28
N ASP A 81 -6.06 -36.12 -3.51
CA ASP A 81 -6.01 -35.25 -4.71
C ASP A 81 -7.36 -34.58 -5.01
N GLU A 82 -8.46 -35.30 -4.82
CA GLU A 82 -9.82 -34.77 -5.00
C GLU A 82 -10.18 -33.75 -3.91
N LEU A 83 -9.75 -33.97 -2.66
CA LEU A 83 -9.88 -33.02 -1.56
C LEU A 83 -9.12 -31.72 -1.88
N THR A 84 -7.86 -31.83 -2.30
CA THR A 84 -7.03 -30.68 -2.68
C THR A 84 -7.69 -29.90 -3.82
N SER A 85 -8.07 -30.59 -4.90
CA SER A 85 -8.71 -29.94 -6.06
C SER A 85 -10.05 -29.28 -5.70
N ALA A 86 -10.83 -29.90 -4.83
CA ALA A 86 -12.11 -29.36 -4.37
C ALA A 86 -11.91 -28.12 -3.48
N ARG A 87 -10.91 -28.14 -2.60
CA ARG A 87 -10.55 -26.98 -1.77
C ARG A 87 -10.04 -25.83 -2.62
N ASP A 88 -9.12 -26.10 -3.55
CA ASP A 88 -8.55 -25.10 -4.46
C ASP A 88 -9.62 -24.46 -5.36
N ALA A 89 -10.65 -25.22 -5.73
CA ALA A 89 -11.80 -24.67 -6.43
C ALA A 89 -12.57 -23.62 -5.58
N VAL A 90 -12.83 -23.92 -4.30
CA VAL A 90 -13.45 -22.94 -3.38
C VAL A 90 -12.54 -21.75 -3.16
N LEU A 91 -11.24 -21.98 -2.97
CA LEU A 91 -10.22 -20.95 -2.81
C LEU A 91 -10.21 -19.99 -4.00
N THR A 92 -10.20 -20.52 -5.22
CA THR A 92 -10.25 -19.72 -6.46
C THR A 92 -11.48 -18.81 -6.48
N VAL A 93 -12.68 -19.35 -6.29
CA VAL A 93 -13.90 -18.52 -6.33
C VAL A 93 -13.95 -17.53 -5.16
N THR A 94 -13.41 -17.91 -4.00
CA THR A 94 -13.28 -17.03 -2.83
C THR A 94 -12.37 -15.84 -3.13
N HIS A 95 -11.22 -16.10 -3.75
CA HIS A 95 -10.25 -15.09 -4.19
C HIS A 95 -10.90 -14.09 -5.17
N GLU A 96 -11.53 -14.60 -6.23
CA GLU A 96 -12.18 -13.73 -7.22
C GLU A 96 -13.38 -12.97 -6.64
N ALA A 97 -14.16 -13.60 -5.77
CA ALA A 97 -15.26 -12.93 -5.08
C ALA A 97 -14.76 -11.81 -4.16
N ARG A 98 -13.61 -12.02 -3.50
CA ARG A 98 -12.97 -11.03 -2.64
C ARG A 98 -12.47 -9.83 -3.45
N HIS A 99 -11.86 -10.04 -4.61
CA HIS A 99 -11.57 -8.95 -5.56
C HIS A 99 -12.80 -8.10 -5.88
N LEU A 100 -13.97 -8.74 -6.07
CA LEU A 100 -15.22 -8.05 -6.38
C LEU A 100 -15.82 -7.28 -5.17
N GLN A 101 -15.24 -7.33 -3.98
CA GLN A 101 -15.66 -6.50 -2.84
C GLN A 101 -14.95 -5.14 -2.79
N HIS A 102 -13.92 -4.94 -3.63
CA HIS A 102 -13.15 -3.71 -3.66
C HIS A 102 -13.48 -2.88 -4.90
N SER A 103 -13.72 -1.59 -4.68
CA SER A 103 -13.78 -0.60 -5.76
C SER A 103 -12.39 -0.37 -6.35
N LEU A 104 -12.34 -0.10 -7.65
CA LEU A 104 -11.08 0.25 -8.31
C LEU A 104 -10.56 1.61 -7.82
N GLY A 105 -11.46 2.53 -7.46
CA GLY A 105 -11.13 3.87 -6.99
C GLY A 105 -10.87 4.90 -8.08
N ASP A 106 -10.41 6.08 -7.66
CA ASP A 106 -10.13 7.23 -8.52
C ASP A 106 -8.62 7.41 -8.77
N GLU A 107 -8.15 7.01 -9.95
CA GLU A 107 -6.74 7.16 -10.36
C GLU A 107 -6.27 8.62 -10.45
N SER A 108 -7.18 9.61 -10.39
CA SER A 108 -6.84 11.04 -10.38
C SER A 108 -6.61 11.64 -8.99
N ALA A 109 -6.93 10.90 -7.92
CA ALA A 109 -6.75 11.37 -6.55
C ALA A 109 -5.26 11.55 -6.18
N PRO A 110 -4.91 12.50 -5.28
CA PRO A 110 -3.52 12.70 -4.88
C PRO A 110 -2.88 11.46 -4.25
N GLY A 111 -1.76 11.01 -4.83
CA GLY A 111 -1.06 9.80 -4.39
C GLY A 111 -1.68 8.48 -4.87
N ALA A 112 -2.73 8.54 -5.68
CA ALA A 112 -3.30 7.36 -6.32
C ALA A 112 -2.32 6.73 -7.31
N THR A 113 -2.50 5.44 -7.55
CA THR A 113 -1.66 4.63 -8.44
C THR A 113 -2.54 3.94 -9.47
N PRO A 114 -2.06 3.73 -10.72
CA PRO A 114 -2.84 3.00 -11.72
C PRO A 114 -3.19 1.60 -11.20
N VAL A 115 -4.44 1.17 -11.37
CA VAL A 115 -4.96 -0.06 -10.75
C VAL A 115 -4.19 -1.31 -11.17
N TYR A 116 -3.60 -1.28 -12.37
CA TYR A 116 -2.81 -2.36 -12.96
C TYR A 116 -1.30 -2.12 -12.94
N SER A 117 -0.81 -1.13 -12.19
CA SER A 117 0.63 -0.98 -12.03
C SER A 117 1.19 -2.19 -11.24
N PRO A 118 2.41 -2.67 -11.56
CA PRO A 118 2.98 -3.87 -10.94
C PRO A 118 2.93 -3.88 -9.40
N ASP A 119 3.22 -2.72 -8.80
CA ASP A 119 3.19 -2.51 -7.35
C ASP A 119 1.76 -2.55 -6.77
N THR A 120 0.78 -1.93 -7.43
CA THR A 120 -0.63 -1.92 -7.00
C THR A 120 -1.22 -3.32 -7.10
N HIS A 121 -0.93 -4.03 -8.19
CA HIS A 121 -1.34 -5.40 -8.39
C HIS A 121 -0.77 -6.31 -7.30
N ALA A 122 0.53 -6.23 -7.00
CA ALA A 122 1.15 -7.04 -5.95
C ALA A 122 0.51 -6.82 -4.56
N VAL A 123 0.19 -5.58 -4.19
CA VAL A 123 -0.50 -5.29 -2.92
C VAL A 123 -1.92 -5.86 -2.92
N GLU A 124 -2.67 -5.69 -4.01
CA GLU A 124 -4.04 -6.20 -4.13
C GLU A 124 -4.06 -7.74 -4.05
N GLU A 125 -3.27 -8.43 -4.86
CA GLU A 125 -3.20 -9.90 -4.83
C GLU A 125 -2.75 -10.40 -3.45
N GLY A 126 -1.75 -9.76 -2.84
CA GLY A 126 -1.26 -10.15 -1.51
C GLY A 126 -2.32 -10.00 -0.41
N LEU A 127 -3.11 -8.92 -0.43
CA LEU A 127 -4.21 -8.72 0.52
C LEU A 127 -5.34 -9.75 0.29
N VAL A 128 -5.76 -9.93 -0.96
CA VAL A 128 -6.85 -10.83 -1.35
C VAL A 128 -6.50 -12.28 -1.06
N GLU A 129 -5.31 -12.73 -1.45
CA GLU A 129 -4.85 -14.10 -1.22
C GLU A 129 -4.73 -14.39 0.28
N THR A 130 -4.11 -13.48 1.05
CA THR A 130 -3.98 -13.67 2.49
C THR A 130 -5.35 -13.71 3.19
N TRP A 131 -6.30 -12.86 2.78
CA TRP A 131 -7.66 -12.91 3.30
C TRP A 131 -8.33 -14.24 2.95
N THR A 132 -8.19 -14.68 1.70
CA THR A 132 -8.78 -15.92 1.19
C THR A 132 -8.32 -17.13 1.99
N HIS A 133 -7.01 -17.32 2.17
CA HIS A 133 -6.48 -18.44 2.95
C HIS A 133 -6.93 -18.44 4.41
N ARG A 134 -7.08 -17.26 5.04
CA ARG A 134 -7.57 -17.15 6.42
C ARG A 134 -9.04 -17.51 6.59
N HIS A 135 -9.84 -17.42 5.53
CA HIS A 135 -11.30 -17.52 5.61
C HIS A 135 -11.88 -18.67 4.79
N VAL A 136 -11.10 -19.36 3.95
CA VAL A 136 -11.60 -20.41 3.07
C VAL A 136 -12.29 -21.54 3.85
N ASP A 137 -11.81 -21.90 5.05
CA ASP A 137 -12.47 -22.91 5.90
C ASP A 137 -13.88 -22.47 6.33
N VAL A 138 -14.04 -21.19 6.68
CA VAL A 138 -15.34 -20.61 7.06
C VAL A 138 -16.27 -20.58 5.84
N VAL A 139 -15.74 -20.26 4.66
CA VAL A 139 -16.49 -20.28 3.39
C VAL A 139 -16.92 -21.70 3.03
N ILE A 140 -16.04 -22.70 3.14
CA ILE A 140 -16.33 -24.13 2.91
C ILE A 140 -17.47 -24.60 3.84
N ALA A 141 -17.41 -24.22 5.12
CA ALA A 141 -18.46 -24.54 6.09
C ALA A 141 -19.79 -23.83 5.79
N GLU A 142 -19.75 -22.57 5.35
CA GLU A 142 -20.95 -21.80 5.00
C GLU A 142 -21.69 -22.39 3.80
N ILE A 143 -20.96 -22.82 2.76
CA ILE A 143 -21.55 -23.48 1.59
C ILE A 143 -21.91 -24.96 1.88
N GLY A 144 -21.56 -25.48 3.05
CA GLY A 144 -21.87 -26.83 3.51
C GLY A 144 -21.08 -27.94 2.82
N MET A 145 -19.95 -27.59 2.19
CA MET A 145 -19.11 -28.54 1.47
C MET A 145 -18.28 -29.41 2.43
N ASP A 146 -17.99 -28.91 3.63
CA ASP A 146 -17.40 -29.66 4.75
C ASP A 146 -18.22 -30.91 5.14
N ARG A 147 -19.54 -30.88 4.91
CA ARG A 147 -20.44 -32.00 5.22
C ARG A 147 -20.29 -33.17 4.24
N LEU A 148 -19.68 -32.94 3.08
CA LEU A 148 -19.40 -34.00 2.09
C LEU A 148 -18.19 -34.83 2.54
N ASP A 149 -17.13 -34.16 2.98
CA ASP A 149 -15.94 -34.76 3.57
C ASP A 149 -15.27 -33.73 4.51
N PRO A 150 -15.27 -33.94 5.84
CA PRO A 150 -14.75 -32.97 6.79
C PRO A 150 -13.24 -32.74 6.65
N ARG A 151 -12.51 -33.65 5.98
CA ARG A 151 -11.08 -33.50 5.70
C ARG A 151 -10.77 -32.33 4.77
N LEU A 152 -11.78 -31.77 4.08
CA LEU A 152 -11.62 -30.53 3.31
C LEU A 152 -11.08 -29.36 4.16
N LEU A 153 -11.45 -29.30 5.45
CA LEU A 153 -11.01 -28.26 6.38
C LEU A 153 -9.57 -28.48 6.88
N GLU A 154 -9.05 -29.70 6.77
CA GLU A 154 -7.69 -30.08 7.19
C GLU A 154 -6.71 -30.09 6.01
N THR A 155 -7.23 -30.02 4.78
CA THR A 155 -6.44 -30.02 3.57
C THR A 155 -5.74 -28.67 3.42
N GLU A 156 -4.43 -28.67 3.20
CA GLU A 156 -3.67 -27.46 2.92
C GLU A 156 -3.77 -27.11 1.43
N SER A 157 -3.93 -25.81 1.13
CA SER A 157 -3.81 -25.29 -0.23
C SER A 157 -2.50 -24.54 -0.37
N ILE A 158 -1.92 -24.58 -1.56
CA ILE A 158 -0.70 -23.83 -1.86
C ILE A 158 -1.07 -22.34 -2.00
N ASP A 159 -0.23 -21.47 -1.47
CA ASP A 159 -0.30 -20.03 -1.73
C ASP A 159 0.02 -19.77 -3.21
N ALA A 160 -0.94 -19.24 -3.96
CA ALA A 160 -0.76 -19.00 -5.39
C ALA A 160 0.22 -17.84 -5.67
N TYR A 161 0.47 -16.98 -4.68
CA TYR A 161 1.26 -15.76 -4.81
C TYR A 161 2.23 -15.55 -3.63
N PRO A 162 3.13 -16.50 -3.35
CA PRO A 162 3.97 -16.47 -2.15
C PRO A 162 4.87 -15.23 -2.05
N ALA A 163 5.27 -14.62 -3.17
CA ALA A 163 6.01 -13.37 -3.13
C ALA A 163 5.11 -12.19 -2.72
N TYR A 164 3.89 -12.12 -3.27
CA TYR A 164 2.97 -11.01 -3.01
C TYR A 164 2.42 -11.05 -1.58
N THR A 165 1.98 -12.22 -1.10
CA THR A 165 1.49 -12.40 0.28
C THR A 165 2.56 -12.04 1.29
N THR A 166 3.77 -12.59 1.14
CA THR A 166 4.90 -12.31 2.02
C THR A 166 5.26 -10.83 2.05
N ALA A 167 5.42 -10.20 0.88
CA ALA A 167 5.83 -8.81 0.82
C ALA A 167 4.73 -7.86 1.36
N THR A 168 3.46 -8.18 1.12
CA THR A 168 2.33 -7.39 1.62
C THR A 168 2.21 -7.49 3.15
N ASP A 169 2.41 -8.69 3.71
CA ASP A 169 2.47 -8.89 5.16
C ASP A 169 3.59 -8.08 5.82
N GLU A 170 4.77 -8.04 5.21
CA GLU A 170 5.90 -7.23 5.67
C GLU A 170 5.67 -5.72 5.48
N LEU A 171 5.04 -5.30 4.39
CA LEU A 171 4.65 -3.91 4.17
C LEU A 171 3.68 -3.44 5.27
N VAL A 172 2.69 -4.27 5.62
CA VAL A 172 1.74 -4.01 6.70
C VAL A 172 2.48 -3.85 8.03
N ARG A 173 3.38 -4.78 8.39
CA ARG A 173 4.17 -4.69 9.63
C ARG A 173 5.06 -3.45 9.65
N GLY A 174 5.81 -3.19 8.59
CA GLY A 174 6.71 -2.03 8.55
C GLY A 174 5.98 -0.70 8.52
N THR A 175 4.81 -0.61 7.88
CA THR A 175 3.95 0.59 7.95
C THR A 175 3.43 0.79 9.38
N ALA A 176 3.02 -0.29 10.04
CA ALA A 176 2.56 -0.27 11.43
C ALA A 176 3.67 0.21 12.37
N ASP A 177 4.89 -0.32 12.23
CA ASP A 177 6.07 0.09 13.01
C ASP A 177 6.38 1.58 12.81
N VAL A 178 6.34 2.08 11.58
CA VAL A 178 6.62 3.50 11.28
C VAL A 178 5.52 4.40 11.83
N ALA A 179 4.26 3.98 11.75
CA ALA A 179 3.11 4.76 12.23
C ALA A 179 2.84 4.59 13.73
N GLY A 180 3.48 3.65 14.43
CA GLY A 180 3.14 3.33 15.82
C GLY A 180 1.74 2.72 15.99
N LEU A 181 1.32 1.91 15.02
CA LEU A 181 0.02 1.23 15.01
C LEU A 181 0.18 -0.27 15.17
N GLU A 182 -0.92 -0.98 15.44
CA GLU A 182 -0.94 -2.44 15.35
C GLU A 182 -1.04 -2.89 13.88
N PRO A 183 -0.33 -3.96 13.45
CA PRO A 183 -0.42 -4.47 12.08
C PRO A 183 -1.85 -4.81 11.62
N GLY A 184 -2.71 -5.23 12.55
CA GLY A 184 -4.13 -5.48 12.27
C GLY A 184 -4.87 -4.22 11.82
N GLN A 185 -4.60 -3.07 12.44
CA GLN A 185 -5.24 -1.80 12.10
C GLN A 185 -4.81 -1.32 10.71
N VAL A 186 -3.51 -1.45 10.39
CA VAL A 186 -3.00 -1.10 9.06
C VAL A 186 -3.65 -1.99 8.00
N ARG A 187 -3.71 -3.31 8.24
CA ARG A 187 -4.35 -4.24 7.29
C ARG A 187 -5.82 -3.91 7.08
N GLU A 188 -6.59 -3.75 8.15
CA GLU A 188 -8.01 -3.41 8.07
C GLU A 188 -8.23 -2.11 7.28
N HIS A 189 -7.39 -1.10 7.51
CA HIS A 189 -7.44 0.15 6.77
C HIS A 189 -7.17 -0.04 5.27
N LEU A 190 -6.13 -0.79 4.91
CA LEU A 190 -5.81 -1.09 3.51
C LEU A 190 -6.89 -1.95 2.84
N ASP A 191 -7.45 -2.92 3.55
CA ASP A 191 -8.54 -3.79 3.08
C ASP A 191 -9.84 -3.01 2.80
N ALA A 192 -10.10 -1.95 3.56
CA ALA A 192 -11.25 -1.05 3.37
C ALA A 192 -10.99 0.07 2.35
N THR A 193 -9.75 0.21 1.87
CA THR A 193 -9.36 1.25 0.92
C THR A 193 -9.50 0.75 -0.52
N ASP A 194 -10.03 1.60 -1.39
CA ASP A 194 -10.09 1.39 -2.83
C ASP A 194 -8.69 1.08 -3.41
N ARG A 195 -8.64 0.23 -4.45
CA ARG A 195 -7.38 -0.36 -4.93
C ARG A 195 -6.34 0.69 -5.30
N THR A 196 -6.75 1.72 -6.03
CA THR A 196 -5.87 2.79 -6.51
C THR A 196 -5.38 3.72 -5.39
N GLN A 197 -5.97 3.68 -4.20
CA GLN A 197 -5.63 4.54 -3.05
C GLN A 197 -4.83 3.81 -1.95
N ARG A 198 -4.55 2.51 -2.05
CA ARG A 198 -3.92 1.79 -0.94
C ARG A 198 -2.52 2.30 -0.55
N TRP A 199 -1.71 2.70 -1.53
CA TRP A 199 -0.42 3.32 -1.25
C TRP A 199 -0.57 4.66 -0.53
N SER A 200 -1.51 5.50 -0.98
CA SER A 200 -1.83 6.76 -0.30
C SER A 200 -2.36 6.52 1.10
N ALA A 201 -3.20 5.50 1.32
CA ALA A 201 -3.71 5.14 2.64
C ALA A 201 -2.59 4.72 3.60
N ALA A 202 -1.63 3.90 3.16
CA ALA A 202 -0.45 3.58 3.96
C ALA A 202 0.37 4.85 4.33
N ALA A 203 0.54 5.77 3.38
CA ALA A 203 1.20 7.05 3.64
C ALA A 203 0.40 7.95 4.59
N ASP A 204 -0.92 8.01 4.44
CA ASP A 204 -1.81 8.80 5.28
C ASP A 204 -1.80 8.32 6.73
N LEU A 205 -1.71 7.00 6.98
CA LEU A 205 -1.52 6.46 8.34
C LEU A 205 -0.23 7.00 8.99
N VAL A 206 0.88 7.06 8.25
CA VAL A 206 2.14 7.63 8.75
C VAL A 206 2.01 9.14 9.00
N ILE A 207 1.36 9.86 8.08
CA ILE A 207 1.13 11.31 8.22
C ILE A 207 0.30 11.61 9.46
N ASP A 208 -0.80 10.88 9.66
CA ASP A 208 -1.72 11.12 10.77
C ASP A 208 -1.05 10.87 12.13
N GLN A 209 -0.21 9.84 12.22
CA GLN A 209 0.42 9.47 13.48
C GLN A 209 1.68 10.28 13.80
N ARG A 210 2.45 10.66 12.77
CA ARG A 210 3.74 11.34 12.98
C ARG A 210 3.71 12.83 12.73
N PHE A 211 2.86 13.28 11.81
CA PHE A 211 2.98 14.63 11.26
C PHE A 211 1.84 15.58 11.62
N ALA A 212 0.77 15.09 12.27
CA ALA A 212 -0.41 15.89 12.58
C ALA A 212 -0.10 17.22 13.30
N ASP A 213 0.88 17.23 14.21
CA ASP A 213 1.25 18.42 15.00
C ASP A 213 2.46 19.20 14.45
N VAL A 214 3.16 18.68 13.42
CA VAL A 214 4.40 19.27 12.90
C VAL A 214 4.30 19.70 11.43
N MET A 215 3.29 19.25 10.69
CA MET A 215 3.15 19.57 9.27
C MET A 215 1.91 20.46 9.06
N PRO A 216 2.03 21.61 8.37
CA PRO A 216 0.87 22.39 7.94
C PRO A 216 -0.08 21.55 7.08
N PRO A 217 -1.41 21.60 7.31
CA PRO A 217 -2.38 20.78 6.57
C PRO A 217 -2.27 20.89 5.04
N GLU A 218 -1.95 22.07 4.53
CA GLU A 218 -1.75 22.38 3.11
C GLU A 218 -0.62 21.58 2.45
N HIS A 219 0.32 21.04 3.23
CA HIS A 219 1.43 20.26 2.71
C HIS A 219 1.13 18.74 2.66
N ARG A 220 -0.05 18.32 3.13
CA ARG A 220 -0.40 16.89 3.24
C ARG A 220 -0.29 16.14 1.92
N ASP A 221 -0.90 16.65 0.85
CA ASP A 221 -0.91 15.98 -0.45
C ASP A 221 0.50 15.81 -1.01
N HIS A 222 1.35 16.80 -0.74
CA HIS A 222 2.73 16.78 -1.16
C HIS A 222 3.55 15.73 -0.39
N VAL A 223 3.42 15.69 0.94
CA VAL A 223 4.08 14.68 1.78
C VAL A 223 3.59 13.27 1.46
N ARG A 224 2.27 13.10 1.25
CA ARG A 224 1.70 11.82 0.79
C ARG A 224 2.37 11.36 -0.50
N THR A 225 2.48 12.24 -1.48
CA THR A 225 3.13 11.93 -2.76
C THR A 225 4.59 11.49 -2.57
N GLN A 226 5.34 12.18 -1.72
CA GLN A 226 6.73 11.80 -1.41
C GLN A 226 6.84 10.40 -0.79
N LEU A 227 6.00 10.10 0.22
CA LEU A 227 6.01 8.79 0.88
C LEU A 227 5.60 7.67 -0.08
N VAL A 228 4.58 7.89 -0.90
CA VAL A 228 4.15 6.94 -1.93
C VAL A 228 5.27 6.69 -2.94
N GLN A 229 5.95 7.74 -3.42
CA GLN A 229 7.08 7.61 -4.34
C GLN A 229 8.28 6.88 -3.73
N ALA A 230 8.48 6.97 -2.42
CA ALA A 230 9.55 6.25 -1.73
C ALA A 230 9.28 4.74 -1.66
N MET A 231 8.03 4.32 -1.45
CA MET A 231 7.68 2.91 -1.28
C MET A 231 7.61 2.15 -2.61
N ARG A 232 6.84 2.66 -3.57
CA ARG A 232 6.38 1.89 -4.74
C ARG A 232 7.48 1.27 -5.61
N PRO A 233 8.59 1.96 -5.94
CA PRO A 233 9.54 1.45 -6.92
C PRO A 233 10.14 0.10 -6.55
N GLN A 234 10.39 -0.14 -5.26
CA GLN A 234 10.92 -1.42 -4.79
C GLN A 234 9.87 -2.53 -4.90
N PHE A 235 8.62 -2.23 -4.55
CA PHE A 235 7.53 -3.20 -4.56
C PHE A 235 7.15 -3.65 -5.97
N ALA A 236 7.33 -2.77 -6.98
CA ALA A 236 7.09 -3.10 -8.39
C ALA A 236 7.94 -4.28 -8.90
N ASP A 237 9.11 -4.53 -8.31
CA ASP A 237 10.00 -5.65 -8.68
C ASP A 237 9.40 -7.02 -8.33
N LEU A 238 8.41 -7.09 -7.43
CA LEU A 238 7.79 -8.35 -7.00
C LEU A 238 7.14 -9.12 -8.15
N VAL A 239 6.57 -8.43 -9.14
CA VAL A 239 5.97 -9.10 -10.30
C VAL A 239 7.01 -9.94 -11.04
N GLY A 240 8.24 -9.45 -11.13
CA GLY A 240 9.35 -10.20 -11.72
C GLY A 240 9.78 -11.41 -10.88
N VAL A 241 9.58 -11.39 -9.56
CA VAL A 241 9.86 -12.52 -8.68
C VAL A 241 8.75 -13.57 -8.76
N GLU A 242 7.48 -13.12 -8.72
CA GLU A 242 6.32 -14.01 -8.69
C GLU A 242 6.16 -14.79 -9.99
N LEU A 243 6.36 -14.13 -11.14
CA LEU A 243 6.21 -14.77 -12.45
C LEU A 243 7.35 -15.72 -12.84
N ARG A 244 8.37 -15.90 -12.00
CA ARG A 244 9.45 -16.84 -12.29
C ARG A 244 9.03 -18.27 -12.00
N GLU A 245 8.98 -19.07 -13.06
CA GLU A 245 8.70 -20.51 -13.00
C GLU A 245 9.94 -21.34 -12.60
N ASP A 246 11.14 -20.76 -12.69
CA ASP A 246 12.41 -21.42 -12.40
C ASP A 246 12.84 -21.34 -10.91
N VAL A 247 12.01 -20.73 -10.05
CA VAL A 247 12.29 -20.55 -8.62
C VAL A 247 11.21 -21.21 -7.78
N THR A 248 11.63 -21.76 -6.64
CA THR A 248 10.72 -22.34 -5.65
C THR A 248 9.97 -21.24 -4.88
N ASP A 249 8.81 -21.57 -4.31
CA ASP A 249 8.01 -20.65 -3.48
C ASP A 249 8.78 -20.15 -2.25
N VAL A 250 9.66 -20.99 -1.68
CA VAL A 250 10.57 -20.59 -0.60
C VAL A 250 11.53 -19.50 -1.08
N SER A 251 12.10 -19.64 -2.28
CA SER A 251 12.97 -18.62 -2.88
C SER A 251 12.21 -17.32 -3.17
N LYS A 252 10.96 -17.42 -3.65
CA LYS A 252 10.08 -16.26 -3.86
C LYS A 252 9.81 -15.52 -2.55
N THR A 253 9.48 -16.26 -1.50
CA THR A 253 9.27 -15.74 -0.13
C THR A 253 10.49 -14.98 0.39
N ILE A 254 11.70 -15.54 0.24
CA ILE A 254 12.94 -14.88 0.69
C ILE A 254 13.18 -13.58 -0.08
N ALA A 255 13.02 -13.59 -1.41
CA ALA A 255 13.20 -12.40 -2.24
C ALA A 255 12.16 -11.32 -1.91
N ALA A 256 10.91 -11.73 -1.69
CA ALA A 256 9.82 -10.85 -1.28
C ALA A 256 10.09 -10.16 0.07
N HIS A 257 10.58 -10.91 1.06
CA HIS A 257 10.98 -10.33 2.36
C HIS A 257 12.05 -9.25 2.18
N GLN A 258 13.07 -9.48 1.34
CA GLN A 258 14.11 -8.49 1.06
C GLN A 258 13.57 -7.25 0.34
N ILE A 259 12.66 -7.41 -0.62
CA ILE A 259 12.01 -6.30 -1.32
C ILE A 259 11.17 -5.47 -0.35
N ALA A 260 10.38 -6.12 0.49
CA ALA A 260 9.55 -5.44 1.49
C ALA A 260 10.41 -4.69 2.53
N GLN A 261 11.50 -5.28 3.02
CA GLN A 261 12.44 -4.60 3.91
C GLN A 261 13.04 -3.33 3.29
N ARG A 262 13.38 -3.34 2.00
CA ARG A 262 13.85 -2.12 1.30
C ARG A 262 12.73 -1.08 1.20
N THR A 263 11.51 -1.52 0.93
CA THR A 263 10.31 -0.67 0.86
C THR A 263 10.06 0.03 2.20
N THR A 264 10.09 -0.71 3.31
CA THR A 264 9.86 -0.18 4.67
C THR A 264 11.02 0.68 5.16
N THR A 265 12.25 0.36 4.77
CA THR A 265 13.43 1.23 5.00
C THR A 265 13.29 2.55 4.26
N ALA A 266 12.83 2.54 3.01
CA ALA A 266 12.59 3.75 2.22
C ALA A 266 11.48 4.61 2.84
N LEU A 267 10.37 3.99 3.29
CA LEU A 267 9.29 4.65 4.00
C LEU A 267 9.80 5.33 5.28
N SER A 268 10.44 4.57 6.17
CA SER A 268 10.93 5.08 7.46
C SER A 268 11.96 6.20 7.30
N THR A 269 12.91 6.05 6.38
CA THR A 269 13.93 7.06 6.08
C THR A 269 13.30 8.35 5.55
N THR A 270 12.36 8.23 4.62
CA THR A 270 11.66 9.39 4.03
C THR A 270 10.81 10.09 5.08
N ALA A 271 10.07 9.33 5.90
CA ALA A 271 9.26 9.88 6.98
C ALA A 271 10.11 10.64 8.01
N ALA A 272 11.26 10.08 8.43
CA ALA A 272 12.17 10.76 9.35
C ALA A 272 12.72 12.06 8.75
N GLY A 273 13.15 12.05 7.49
CA GLY A 273 13.66 13.25 6.81
C GLY A 273 12.60 14.35 6.66
N ILE A 274 11.34 13.99 6.41
CA ILE A 274 10.22 14.94 6.37
C ILE A 274 9.96 15.53 7.77
N GLU A 275 10.01 14.70 8.82
CA GLU A 275 9.84 15.17 10.18
C GLU A 275 10.92 16.17 10.60
N ASP A 276 12.19 15.83 10.33
CA ASP A 276 13.34 16.68 10.60
C ASP A 276 13.21 18.01 9.85
N HIS A 277 12.79 17.97 8.59
CA HIS A 277 12.55 19.16 7.79
C HIS A 277 11.55 20.12 8.46
N TYR A 278 10.39 19.64 8.91
CA TYR A 278 9.38 20.48 9.55
C TYR A 278 9.82 21.00 10.92
N ARG A 279 10.49 20.17 11.70
CA ARG A 279 11.06 20.59 13.00
C ARG A 279 12.07 21.73 12.80
N ASP A 280 12.92 21.64 11.79
CA ASP A 280 13.92 22.65 11.46
C ASP A 280 13.27 23.94 10.98
N TRP A 281 12.30 23.82 10.07
CA TRP A 281 11.54 24.94 9.53
C TRP A 281 10.87 25.75 10.64
N TYR A 282 10.19 25.12 11.59
CA TYR A 282 9.60 25.85 12.72
C TYR A 282 10.63 26.49 13.65
N ARG A 283 11.79 25.84 13.86
CA ARG A 283 12.90 26.45 14.64
C ARG A 283 13.40 27.73 13.96
N GLU A 284 13.57 27.71 12.64
CA GLU A 284 14.00 28.88 11.87
C GLU A 284 12.95 30.00 11.87
N GLN A 285 11.66 29.65 11.76
CA GLN A 285 10.59 30.63 11.87
C GLN A 285 10.56 31.30 13.25
N ALA A 286 10.70 30.53 14.33
CA ALA A 286 10.73 31.07 15.69
C ALA A 286 11.90 32.05 15.90
N LEU A 287 13.10 31.72 15.39
CA LEU A 287 14.25 32.61 15.44
C LEU A 287 14.05 33.90 14.63
N THR A 288 13.38 33.81 13.49
CA THR A 288 13.06 34.96 12.63
C THR A 288 12.06 35.89 13.32
N GLN A 289 10.99 35.34 13.91
CA GLN A 289 9.99 36.11 14.66
C GLN A 289 10.60 36.79 15.89
N GLN A 290 11.47 36.10 16.63
CA GLN A 290 12.19 36.69 17.77
C GLN A 290 13.09 37.86 17.34
N SER A 291 13.79 37.71 16.21
CA SER A 291 14.65 38.76 15.66
C SER A 291 13.85 39.98 15.20
N GLN A 292 12.69 39.77 14.58
CA GLN A 292 11.77 40.83 14.18
C GLN A 292 11.19 41.57 15.39
N ALA A 293 10.76 40.84 16.43
CA ALA A 293 10.25 41.44 17.66
C ALA A 293 11.32 42.28 18.39
N ALA A 294 12.56 41.79 18.47
CA ALA A 294 13.68 42.54 19.05
C ALA A 294 14.00 43.81 18.24
N GLY A 295 13.97 43.73 16.90
CA GLY A 295 14.17 44.88 16.02
C GLY A 295 13.08 45.95 16.16
N SER A 296 11.82 45.56 16.26
CA SER A 296 10.70 46.49 16.48
C SER A 296 10.74 47.17 17.85
N ALA A 297 11.14 46.47 18.91
CA ALA A 297 11.31 47.04 20.25
C ALA A 297 12.43 48.09 20.29
N ALA A 298 13.53 47.87 19.57
CA ALA A 298 14.63 48.83 19.46
C ALA A 298 14.22 50.10 18.68
N ALA A 299 13.41 49.97 17.63
CA ALA A 299 12.96 51.12 16.82
C ALA A 299 11.92 52.01 17.53
N GLY A 300 11.07 51.43 18.40
CA GLY A 300 10.10 52.18 19.21
C GLY A 300 10.72 52.93 20.39
N SER A 301 11.99 52.68 20.70
CA SER A 301 12.73 53.26 21.83
C SER A 301 13.68 54.38 21.39
N SER A 302 13.27 55.25 20.47
CA SER A 302 13.94 56.53 20.28
C SER A 302 13.52 57.48 21.41
N PRO A 303 14.38 57.78 22.40
CA PRO A 303 14.05 58.79 23.40
C PRO A 303 13.96 60.13 22.68
N ALA A 304 12.83 60.82 22.85
CA ALA A 304 12.76 62.25 22.57
C ALA A 304 13.82 62.92 23.45
N VAL A 305 14.92 63.35 22.82
CA VAL A 305 16.00 64.09 23.45
C VAL A 305 15.49 65.50 23.75
N GLU A 306 14.90 65.70 24.93
CA GLU A 306 14.85 67.00 25.59
C GLU A 306 15.94 67.03 26.66
N GLY A 307 16.88 67.94 26.49
CA GLY A 307 18.16 67.93 27.18
C GLY A 307 18.08 68.29 28.67
N ALA A 308 18.98 67.70 29.45
CA ALA A 308 19.52 68.31 30.65
C ALA A 308 20.91 67.72 30.95
N ALA A 309 21.81 68.63 31.32
CA ALA A 309 23.23 68.42 31.48
C ALA A 309 23.63 67.62 32.73
N ALA A 310 24.80 66.98 32.62
CA ALA A 310 25.86 66.76 33.62
C ALA A 310 25.50 66.20 35.00
N VAL A 311 26.23 65.18 35.46
CA VAL A 311 27.37 65.31 36.40
C VAL A 311 28.00 63.92 36.60
N GLU A 312 29.33 63.92 36.66
CA GLU A 312 30.24 62.80 36.87
C GLU A 312 30.03 62.09 38.22
N SER A 313 30.27 60.77 38.26
CA SER A 313 30.95 60.18 39.42
C SER A 313 31.65 58.87 39.05
N SER A 314 32.94 58.87 39.33
CA SER A 314 33.86 57.74 39.27
C SER A 314 33.58 56.70 40.36
N ALA A 315 33.77 55.42 40.05
CA ALA A 315 34.31 54.45 41.00
C ALA A 315 34.85 53.23 40.25
N ALA A 316 36.13 52.93 40.50
CA ALA A 316 36.83 51.74 40.07
C ALA A 316 36.54 50.57 41.04
N PHE A 317 36.48 49.34 40.52
CA PHE A 317 36.91 48.17 41.28
C PHE A 317 37.28 47.01 40.34
N GLU A 318 38.48 46.47 40.54
CA GLU A 318 39.01 45.25 39.93
C GLU A 318 38.47 44.00 40.65
N SER A 319 38.35 42.87 39.95
CA SER A 319 39.01 41.59 40.28
C SER A 319 38.21 40.35 39.80
N SER A 320 38.85 39.63 38.87
CA SER A 320 39.14 38.19 38.82
C SER A 320 38.11 37.09 39.18
N ALA A 321 38.17 36.07 38.30
CA ALA A 321 38.15 34.62 38.57
C ALA A 321 36.82 33.83 38.48
N ALA A 322 36.72 33.09 37.36
CA ALA A 322 36.63 31.63 37.27
C ALA A 322 35.53 30.81 38.00
N PHE A 323 34.90 29.95 37.18
CA PHE A 323 34.68 28.50 37.37
C PHE A 323 33.29 27.97 37.80
N GLU A 324 32.89 26.95 37.03
CA GLU A 324 32.03 25.77 37.30
C GLU A 324 30.52 25.85 37.65
N SER A 325 29.73 25.32 36.69
CA SER A 325 29.00 24.04 36.73
C SER A 325 27.79 23.80 37.66
N SER A 326 26.80 23.14 37.04
CA SER A 326 25.82 22.16 37.55
C SER A 326 24.40 22.62 37.98
N ALA A 327 23.44 22.25 37.11
CA ALA A 327 22.23 21.44 37.36
C ALA A 327 21.40 21.58 38.66
N ALA A 328 20.10 21.84 38.48
CA ALA A 328 18.95 21.23 39.19
C ALA A 328 17.66 21.65 38.44
N VAL A 329 16.85 20.74 37.88
CA VAL A 329 15.75 20.00 38.52
C VAL A 329 14.80 20.90 39.33
N GLY A 330 13.57 21.03 38.85
CA GLY A 330 12.47 21.68 39.56
C GLY A 330 11.13 21.45 38.85
N SER A 331 10.33 20.57 39.41
CA SER A 331 9.05 20.06 38.90
C SER A 331 7.86 20.98 39.20
N SER A 332 6.78 20.77 38.43
CA SER A 332 5.36 20.94 38.79
C SER A 332 4.75 22.35 38.89
N ALA A 333 3.70 22.60 38.09
CA ALA A 333 2.34 22.73 38.60
C ALA A 333 1.31 22.89 37.46
N ALA A 334 0.18 22.21 37.63
CA ALA A 334 -1.04 22.34 36.84
C ALA A 334 -1.68 23.73 37.01
N VAL A 335 -2.29 24.24 35.95
CA VAL A 335 -3.28 25.32 36.01
C VAL A 335 -4.42 24.97 35.06
N GLU A 336 -5.59 24.70 35.64
CA GLU A 336 -6.88 24.75 34.95
C GLU A 336 -7.20 26.21 34.57
N GLY A 337 -7.71 26.41 33.36
CA GLY A 337 -8.18 27.71 32.90
C GLY A 337 -9.21 27.56 31.78
N SER A 338 -10.49 27.57 32.15
CA SER A 338 -11.61 27.78 31.24
C SER A 338 -11.58 29.21 30.68
N GLY A 339 -11.88 29.40 29.39
CA GLY A 339 -12.28 30.73 28.91
C GLY A 339 -12.18 31.00 27.41
N VAL A 340 -13.34 30.95 26.74
CA VAL A 340 -13.88 31.95 25.80
C VAL A 340 -13.07 32.35 24.55
N GLY A 341 -13.63 31.99 23.39
CA GLY A 341 -14.01 32.89 22.28
C GLY A 341 -12.97 33.84 21.68
N GLY A 342 -12.64 33.62 20.40
CA GLY A 342 -11.94 34.60 19.57
C GLY A 342 -12.06 34.30 18.09
N ASP A 343 -12.67 35.24 17.37
CA ASP A 343 -12.81 35.29 15.92
C ASP A 343 -11.49 35.06 15.17
N ARG A 344 -11.49 34.17 14.18
CA ARG A 344 -10.37 34.00 13.25
C ARG A 344 -10.52 34.96 12.07
N GLN A 345 -9.68 35.99 12.13
CA GLN A 345 -9.38 36.90 11.05
C GLN A 345 -8.39 36.20 10.09
N SER A 346 -8.84 35.87 8.88
CA SER A 346 -8.01 35.28 7.83
C SER A 346 -7.05 36.32 7.26
N GLY A 347 -5.75 36.12 7.45
CA GLY A 347 -4.66 36.88 6.80
C GLY A 347 -3.91 36.02 5.76
N PRO A 348 -3.21 36.62 4.79
CA PRO A 348 -2.59 35.91 3.68
C PRO A 348 -1.18 35.44 4.08
N GLN A 349 -1.02 34.15 4.41
CA GLN A 349 0.29 33.52 4.62
C GLN A 349 0.66 32.44 3.58
N GLY A 350 -0.29 32.04 2.71
CA GLY A 350 -0.10 30.88 1.83
C GLY A 350 0.95 31.00 0.71
N ASP A 351 1.43 32.20 0.38
CA ASP A 351 2.40 32.37 -0.73
C ASP A 351 3.85 32.04 -0.32
N ALA A 352 4.21 32.24 0.95
CA ALA A 352 5.57 31.96 1.44
C ALA A 352 5.83 30.45 1.59
N ASP A 353 4.79 29.70 1.97
CA ASP A 353 4.88 28.26 2.24
C ASP A 353 5.04 27.45 0.93
N VAL A 354 4.35 27.88 -0.14
CA VAL A 354 4.46 27.27 -1.48
C VAL A 354 5.83 27.51 -2.13
N GLU A 355 6.45 28.68 -1.92
CA GLU A 355 7.79 28.97 -2.43
C GLU A 355 8.86 28.14 -1.71
N HIS A 356 8.70 27.92 -0.40
CA HIS A 356 9.58 27.06 0.38
C HIS A 356 9.50 25.60 -0.07
N LEU A 357 8.31 25.10 -0.38
CA LEU A 357 8.09 23.75 -0.91
C LEU A 357 8.83 23.54 -2.25
N ARG A 358 8.75 24.53 -3.15
CA ARG A 358 9.49 24.50 -4.44
C ARG A 358 11.00 24.45 -4.25
N LYS A 359 11.53 25.15 -3.24
CA LYS A 359 12.97 25.17 -2.92
C LYS A 359 13.46 23.84 -2.34
N PHE A 360 12.65 23.20 -1.51
CA PHE A 360 12.93 21.86 -0.97
C PHE A 360 12.94 20.79 -2.09
N LEU A 361 12.01 20.88 -3.04
CA LEU A 361 11.85 19.89 -4.12
C LEU A 361 12.76 20.08 -5.33
N GLY A 362 13.29 21.28 -5.55
CA GLY A 362 14.12 21.62 -6.71
C GLY A 362 15.60 21.19 -6.62
N GLY A 363 15.98 20.45 -5.58
CA GLY A 363 17.38 20.17 -5.23
C GLY A 363 17.95 18.84 -5.71
N ARG A 364 17.74 18.40 -6.97
CA ARG A 364 18.58 17.39 -7.66
C ARG A 364 18.20 17.24 -9.15
N GLY A 365 19.12 17.65 -10.04
CA GLY A 365 19.27 17.12 -11.41
C GLY A 365 18.49 17.81 -12.54
N GLN A 366 19.21 18.54 -13.39
CA GLN A 366 18.75 18.89 -14.74
C GLN A 366 18.49 17.61 -15.57
N PRO A 367 17.42 17.54 -16.38
CA PRO A 367 17.28 16.51 -17.40
C PRO A 367 18.20 16.82 -18.59
N GLY A 368 19.23 16.00 -18.75
CA GLY A 368 20.10 16.03 -19.92
C GLY A 368 19.44 15.33 -21.12
N GLN A 369 19.18 16.13 -22.15
CA GLN A 369 19.16 15.80 -23.58
C GLN A 369 18.12 14.79 -24.11
N ALA A 370 17.23 15.35 -24.93
CA ALA A 370 16.44 14.67 -25.94
C ALA A 370 17.31 13.88 -26.92
N THR A 371 16.99 12.61 -27.13
CA THR A 371 17.36 11.87 -28.33
C THR A 371 16.14 11.76 -29.24
N SER A 372 16.24 12.41 -30.39
CA SER A 372 15.36 12.24 -31.53
C SER A 372 15.49 10.81 -32.07
N TYR A 373 14.41 10.03 -32.04
CA TYR A 373 14.32 8.79 -32.80
C TYR A 373 13.86 9.11 -34.22
N GLN A 374 14.82 9.08 -35.16
CA GLN A 374 14.54 9.05 -36.58
C GLN A 374 14.13 7.63 -37.00
N SER A 375 13.08 7.60 -37.82
CA SER A 375 12.63 6.45 -38.61
C SER A 375 13.72 5.98 -39.57
N SER A 376 14.02 4.68 -39.58
CA SER A 376 14.61 4.01 -40.73
C SER A 376 14.05 2.58 -40.87
N ASP A 377 13.43 2.34 -42.01
CA ASP A 377 13.15 1.03 -42.59
C ASP A 377 14.40 0.13 -42.60
N SER A 378 14.22 -1.16 -42.33
CA SER A 378 14.68 -2.30 -43.16
C SER A 378 15.09 -3.54 -42.36
N ALA A 379 14.71 -4.68 -42.93
CA ALA A 379 15.22 -6.05 -42.74
C ALA A 379 14.63 -6.91 -41.60
N ALA A 380 13.88 -7.91 -42.04
CA ALA A 380 13.38 -9.05 -41.27
C ALA A 380 14.51 -9.97 -40.76
N PRO A 381 14.32 -10.66 -39.62
CA PRO A 381 15.14 -11.81 -39.28
C PRO A 381 14.45 -13.14 -39.66
N ASP A 382 15.18 -13.88 -40.49
CA ASP A 382 14.92 -15.24 -40.96
C ASP A 382 15.43 -16.25 -39.92
N ASN A 383 14.54 -16.74 -39.06
CA ASN A 383 14.86 -17.71 -38.00
C ASN A 383 13.85 -18.89 -37.99
N VAL A 384 13.78 -19.66 -39.07
CA VAL A 384 13.10 -20.97 -39.07
C VAL A 384 14.13 -22.08 -39.24
N ARG A 385 14.35 -22.85 -38.18
CA ARG A 385 15.15 -24.07 -38.19
C ARG A 385 14.23 -25.25 -38.55
N PRO A 386 14.48 -26.02 -39.62
CA PRO A 386 13.61 -27.15 -39.95
C PRO A 386 13.92 -28.35 -39.07
N LEU A 387 12.88 -28.90 -38.42
CA LEU A 387 12.94 -30.17 -37.70
C LEU A 387 13.05 -31.33 -38.70
N ARG A 388 14.09 -32.16 -38.54
CA ARG A 388 14.23 -33.44 -39.24
C ARG A 388 13.35 -34.51 -38.58
N PRO A 389 12.85 -35.51 -39.34
CA PRO A 389 12.01 -36.57 -38.81
C PRO A 389 12.84 -37.62 -38.05
N SER A 390 12.39 -37.98 -36.85
CA SER A 390 12.93 -39.11 -36.10
C SER A 390 12.42 -40.42 -36.70
N ARG A 391 13.37 -41.25 -37.12
CA ARG A 391 13.20 -42.59 -37.68
C ARG A 391 13.40 -43.58 -36.53
N GLY A 392 12.43 -44.46 -36.31
CA GLY A 392 12.47 -45.45 -35.24
C GLY A 392 13.51 -46.55 -35.42
N MET A 393 13.90 -47.14 -34.29
CA MET A 393 14.34 -48.52 -34.01
C MET A 393 14.19 -48.64 -32.48
N GLY A 394 13.43 -49.57 -31.91
CA GLY A 394 13.53 -51.01 -32.11
C GLY A 394 14.63 -51.53 -31.19
N MET A 395 14.27 -52.19 -30.09
CA MET A 395 15.18 -53.11 -29.41
C MET A 395 14.41 -54.28 -28.78
N GLU A 396 15.16 -55.38 -28.83
CA GLU A 396 14.92 -56.78 -28.46
C GLU A 396 14.55 -57.02 -27.00
#